data_AF-A0A1Q7V6J3-F1
#
_entry.id   AF-A0A1Q7V6J3-F1
#
_cell.length_a   1.000
_cell.length_b   1.000
_cell.length_c   1.000
_cell.angle_alpha   90.00
_cell.angle_beta   90.00
_cell.angle_gamma   90.00
#
_symmetry.space_group_name_H-M   'P 1'
#
loop_
_entity.id
_entity.type
_entity.pdbx_description
1 polymer ?
#
loop_
_entity_poly.entity_id
_entity_poly.type
_entity_poly.pdbx_seq_one_letter_code
_entity_poly.pdbx_strand_id
1 'polypeptide(L)'
;MNYVVSRIMPAVVMLVVGLGLSLAQAPAPGSVDAKLISEFKERVNQYLQLREKVAGSAPSSTDVPEKLAESRNEFSNKIRAARGSAKQGEIFRPEVAQYFQREISATLNGRYGNDIRATLRHAEPVKMKVQINQSYPENVPLQSTPPTLLLNLPELPKSLEYRILGRDLVLRDSDANIVVDYVPNALPGSKQ
;
A
#
# COMPACT_ATOMS: atom_id res chain seq x y z
N MET A 1 11.01 -73.02 11.89
CA MET A 1 10.59 -72.05 12.92
C MET A 1 10.53 -70.67 12.28
N ASN A 2 9.39 -70.30 11.68
CA ASN A 2 9.20 -68.99 11.04
C ASN A 2 7.83 -68.43 11.47
N TYR A 3 7.84 -67.37 12.27
CA TYR A 3 6.65 -66.61 12.65
C TYR A 3 6.45 -65.45 11.67
N VAL A 4 5.22 -65.36 11.16
CA VAL A 4 4.64 -64.24 10.41
C VAL A 4 4.32 -63.12 11.40
N VAL A 5 4.68 -61.87 11.08
CA VAL A 5 4.09 -60.69 11.74
C VAL A 5 3.67 -59.65 10.70
N SER A 6 2.35 -59.57 10.56
CA SER A 6 1.57 -58.56 9.85
C SER A 6 1.73 -57.19 10.54
N ARG A 7 1.96 -56.13 9.76
CA ARG A 7 1.90 -54.74 10.22
C ARG A 7 0.78 -54.01 9.48
N ILE A 8 -0.32 -53.83 10.18
CA ILE A 8 -1.45 -52.98 9.78
C ILE A 8 -1.08 -51.54 10.17
N MET A 9 -0.85 -50.66 9.20
CA MET A 9 -0.77 -49.21 9.43
C MET A 9 -2.19 -48.63 9.44
N PRO A 10 -2.61 -47.87 10.47
CA PRO A 10 -3.89 -47.19 10.43
C PRO A 10 -3.76 -45.94 9.53
N ALA A 11 -4.62 -45.86 8.52
CA ALA A 11 -4.81 -44.66 7.73
C ALA A 11 -5.45 -43.58 8.61
N VAL A 12 -4.69 -42.53 8.93
CA VAL A 12 -5.24 -41.30 9.52
C VAL A 12 -5.86 -40.49 8.39
N VAL A 13 -7.18 -40.57 8.26
CA VAL A 13 -7.96 -39.66 7.42
C VAL A 13 -8.13 -38.36 8.20
N MET A 14 -7.25 -37.39 7.91
CA MET A 14 -7.35 -36.04 8.46
C MET A 14 -8.38 -35.27 7.62
N LEU A 15 -9.61 -35.20 8.13
CA LEU A 15 -10.69 -34.38 7.55
C LEU A 15 -10.36 -32.90 7.79
N VAL A 16 -9.77 -32.24 6.79
CA VAL A 16 -9.59 -30.78 6.82
C VAL A 16 -10.95 -30.13 6.52
N VAL A 17 -11.64 -29.71 7.57
CA VAL A 17 -12.78 -28.80 7.45
C VAL A 17 -12.23 -27.43 7.08
N GLY A 18 -12.24 -27.12 5.78
CA GLY A 18 -11.81 -25.83 5.25
C GLY A 18 -12.80 -24.73 5.60
N LEU A 19 -12.58 -24.04 6.73
CA LEU A 19 -13.07 -22.68 6.93
C LEU A 19 -12.30 -21.77 5.96
N GLY A 20 -12.89 -21.55 4.77
CA GLY A 20 -12.35 -20.72 3.71
C GLY A 20 -12.28 -19.24 4.08
N LEU A 21 -11.35 -18.87 4.96
CA LEU A 21 -10.74 -17.55 4.91
C LEU A 21 -9.91 -17.51 3.62
N SER A 22 -10.53 -17.09 2.51
CA SER A 22 -9.79 -16.67 1.32
C SER A 22 -8.94 -15.47 1.72
N LEU A 23 -7.69 -15.74 2.09
CA LEU A 23 -6.61 -14.77 2.09
C LEU A 23 -6.36 -14.37 0.64
N ALA A 24 -5.98 -13.11 0.40
CA ALA A 24 -5.59 -12.64 -0.92
C ALA A 24 -4.57 -13.63 -1.52
N GLN A 25 -4.94 -14.30 -2.61
CA GLN A 25 -4.01 -15.21 -3.27
C GLN A 25 -2.97 -14.35 -3.99
N ALA A 26 -1.69 -14.52 -3.62
CA ALA A 26 -0.61 -13.90 -4.37
C ALA A 26 -0.71 -14.35 -5.84
N PRO A 27 -0.47 -13.44 -6.81
CA PRO A 27 -0.59 -13.81 -8.22
C PRO A 27 0.39 -14.92 -8.58
N ALA A 28 -0.05 -15.80 -9.48
CA ALA A 28 0.76 -16.93 -9.92
C ALA A 28 2.11 -16.45 -10.49
N PRO A 29 3.24 -17.14 -10.18
CA PRO A 29 4.54 -16.80 -10.74
C PRO A 29 4.49 -16.72 -12.27
N GLY A 30 5.03 -15.65 -12.85
CA GLY A 30 5.07 -15.42 -14.31
C GLY A 30 3.79 -14.83 -14.93
N SER A 31 2.72 -14.66 -14.16
CA SER A 31 1.50 -13.97 -14.61
C SER A 31 1.74 -12.49 -14.96
N VAL A 32 0.81 -11.89 -15.71
CA VAL A 32 0.84 -10.45 -16.01
C VAL A 32 0.85 -9.62 -14.72
N ASP A 33 0.02 -10.00 -13.75
CA ASP A 33 -0.06 -9.30 -12.47
C ASP A 33 1.24 -9.40 -11.67
N ALA A 34 1.91 -10.56 -11.67
CA ALA A 34 3.22 -10.70 -11.04
C ALA A 34 4.27 -9.76 -11.66
N LYS A 35 4.22 -9.53 -12.98
CA LYS A 35 5.11 -8.56 -13.67
C LYS A 35 4.79 -7.12 -13.27
N LEU A 36 3.50 -6.75 -13.21
CA LEU A 36 3.07 -5.41 -12.80
C LEU A 36 3.48 -5.11 -11.35
N ILE A 37 3.35 -6.08 -10.45
CA ILE A 37 3.80 -5.95 -9.06
C ILE A 37 5.32 -5.83 -8.99
N SER A 38 6.07 -6.62 -9.78
CA SER A 38 7.53 -6.53 -9.83
C SER A 38 7.98 -5.15 -10.28
N GLU A 39 7.36 -4.61 -11.33
CA GLU A 39 7.65 -3.28 -11.84
C GLU A 39 7.34 -2.19 -10.80
N PHE A 40 6.18 -2.27 -10.14
CA PHE A 40 5.82 -1.38 -9.05
C PHE A 40 6.88 -1.39 -7.93
N LYS A 41 7.30 -2.57 -7.48
CA LYS A 41 8.33 -2.73 -6.45
C LYS A 41 9.67 -2.17 -6.88
N GLU A 42 10.06 -2.35 -8.14
CA GLU A 42 11.30 -1.78 -8.69
C GLU A 42 11.27 -0.24 -8.62
N ARG A 43 10.16 0.39 -9.03
CA ARG A 43 9.99 1.84 -8.98
C ARG A 43 9.98 2.38 -7.55
N VAL A 44 9.34 1.67 -6.63
CA VAL A 44 9.40 1.97 -5.19
C VAL A 44 10.85 1.93 -4.69
N ASN A 45 11.62 0.91 -5.06
CA ASN A 45 13.02 0.79 -4.66
C ASN A 45 13.89 1.91 -5.27
N GLN A 46 13.65 2.29 -6.52
CA GLN A 46 14.33 3.42 -7.16
C GLN A 46 14.06 4.73 -6.40
N TYR A 47 12.81 4.97 -5.96
CA TYR A 47 12.48 6.11 -5.10
C TYR A 47 13.24 6.07 -3.78
N LEU A 48 13.27 4.91 -3.09
CA LEU A 48 13.96 4.78 -1.80
C LEU A 48 15.48 4.96 -1.93
N GLN A 49 16.09 4.48 -3.01
CA GLN A 49 17.51 4.71 -3.30
C GLN A 49 17.81 6.18 -3.56
N LEU A 50 16.94 6.88 -4.31
CA LEU A 50 17.07 8.32 -4.52
C LEU A 50 16.99 9.06 -3.19
N ARG A 51 15.96 8.77 -2.39
CA ARG A 51 15.72 9.34 -1.06
C ARG A 51 16.95 9.19 -0.17
N GLU A 52 17.47 7.97 -0.02
CA GLU A 52 18.66 7.70 0.79
C GLU A 52 19.87 8.48 0.28
N LYS A 53 20.09 8.49 -1.05
CA LYS A 53 21.22 9.19 -1.67
C LYS A 53 21.22 10.70 -1.40
N VAL A 54 20.05 11.34 -1.38
CA VAL A 54 19.94 12.81 -1.31
C VAL A 54 19.66 13.34 0.08
N ALA A 55 19.01 12.56 0.95
CA ALA A 55 18.58 12.99 2.27
C ALA A 55 19.22 12.18 3.41
N GLY A 56 19.88 11.06 3.12
CA GLY A 56 20.45 10.16 4.12
C GLY A 56 19.37 9.39 4.88
N SER A 57 19.67 9.07 6.13
CA SER A 57 18.75 8.35 7.00
C SER A 57 17.52 9.18 7.37
N ALA A 58 16.39 8.50 7.58
CA ALA A 58 15.15 9.11 8.03
C ALA A 58 15.34 9.87 9.36
N PRO A 59 14.60 10.97 9.59
CA PRO A 59 14.57 11.65 10.88
C PRO A 59 14.17 10.69 11.99
N SER A 60 14.94 10.64 13.07
CA SER A 60 14.61 9.87 14.27
C SER A 60 13.62 10.64 15.16
N SER A 61 12.82 9.89 15.92
CA SER A 61 11.98 10.47 16.96
C SER A 61 12.83 11.24 17.99
N THR A 62 12.33 12.39 18.42
CA THR A 62 12.94 13.22 19.47
C THR A 62 11.86 13.76 20.38
N ASP A 63 12.19 13.95 21.66
CA ASP A 63 11.29 14.52 22.67
C ASP A 63 11.03 16.02 22.50
N VAL A 64 11.72 16.66 21.54
CA VAL A 64 11.54 18.07 21.20
C VAL A 64 10.79 18.17 19.87
N PRO A 65 9.48 18.46 19.87
CA PRO A 65 8.66 18.46 18.65
C PRO A 65 9.21 19.36 17.54
N GLU A 66 9.77 20.51 17.91
CA GLU A 66 10.38 21.48 16.97
C GLU A 66 11.55 20.85 16.21
N LYS A 67 12.46 20.15 16.91
CA LYS A 67 13.60 19.47 16.29
C LYS A 67 13.17 18.35 15.34
N LEU A 68 12.09 17.65 15.68
CA LEU A 68 11.51 16.62 14.80
C LEU A 68 10.94 17.26 13.52
N ALA A 69 10.21 18.36 13.67
CA ALA A 69 9.63 19.09 12.55
C ALA A 69 10.73 19.68 11.63
N GLU A 70 11.76 20.30 12.20
CA GLU A 70 12.92 20.83 11.46
C GLU A 70 13.64 19.73 10.68
N SER A 71 13.95 18.61 11.34
CA SER A 71 14.63 17.47 10.70
C SER A 71 13.79 16.87 9.56
N ARG A 72 12.48 16.74 9.76
CA ARG A 72 11.54 16.29 8.72
C ARG A 72 11.46 17.29 7.55
N ASN A 73 11.44 18.59 7.85
CA ASN A 73 11.43 19.63 6.83
C ASN A 73 12.71 19.61 6.00
N GLU A 74 13.88 19.50 6.63
CA GLU A 74 15.15 19.39 5.91
C GLU A 74 15.18 18.13 5.04
N PHE A 75 14.81 16.99 5.61
CA PHE A 75 14.74 15.70 4.91
C PHE A 75 13.82 15.77 3.68
N SER A 76 12.60 16.27 3.86
CA SER A 76 11.62 16.41 2.79
C SER A 76 12.07 17.41 1.73
N ASN A 77 12.70 18.53 2.09
CA ASN A 77 13.18 19.54 1.14
C ASN A 77 14.28 18.99 0.22
N LYS A 78 15.23 18.21 0.74
CA LYS A 78 16.26 17.53 -0.07
C LYS A 78 15.62 16.60 -1.11
N ILE A 79 14.61 15.83 -0.70
CA ILE A 79 13.87 14.94 -1.60
C ILE A 79 13.10 15.73 -2.67
N ARG A 80 12.38 16.79 -2.27
CA ARG A 80 11.64 17.65 -3.22
C ARG A 80 12.57 18.27 -4.26
N ALA A 81 13.74 18.77 -3.84
CA ALA A 81 14.73 19.35 -4.74
C ALA A 81 15.21 18.32 -5.77
N ALA A 82 15.53 17.10 -5.33
CA ALA A 82 15.93 16.01 -6.22
C ALA A 82 14.79 15.52 -7.13
N ARG A 83 13.55 15.67 -6.70
CA ARG A 83 12.33 15.29 -7.42
C ARG A 83 11.64 16.46 -8.14
N GLY A 84 12.35 17.56 -8.41
CA GLY A 84 11.74 18.77 -9.00
C GLY A 84 11.04 18.53 -10.35
N SER A 85 11.44 17.49 -11.09
CA SER A 85 10.83 17.09 -12.37
C SER A 85 9.89 15.88 -12.27
N ALA A 86 9.63 15.39 -11.06
CA ALA A 86 8.85 14.16 -10.85
C ALA A 86 7.40 14.34 -11.33
N LYS A 87 6.90 13.34 -12.04
CA LYS A 87 5.55 13.32 -12.60
C LYS A 87 4.69 12.23 -11.96
N GLN A 88 3.38 12.45 -11.99
CA GLN A 88 2.42 11.42 -11.63
C GLN A 88 2.55 10.23 -12.60
N GLY A 89 2.51 9.03 -12.07
CA GLY A 89 2.64 7.78 -12.81
C GLY A 89 4.08 7.31 -13.03
N GLU A 90 5.06 7.89 -12.36
CA GLU A 90 6.45 7.37 -12.34
C GLU A 90 6.55 6.03 -11.59
N ILE A 91 5.75 5.84 -10.55
CA ILE A 91 5.66 4.59 -9.77
C ILE A 91 4.41 3.83 -10.19
N PHE A 92 3.25 4.47 -10.15
CA PHE A 92 2.01 3.91 -10.67
C PHE A 92 1.88 4.16 -12.17
N ARG A 93 2.75 3.52 -12.95
CA ARG A 93 2.62 3.53 -14.42
C ARG A 93 1.21 3.13 -14.85
N PRO A 94 0.72 3.54 -16.03
CA PRO A 94 -0.67 3.35 -16.43
C PRO A 94 -1.22 1.93 -16.20
N GLU A 95 -0.44 0.91 -16.54
CA GLU A 95 -0.81 -0.50 -16.39
C GLU A 95 -0.84 -0.94 -14.92
N VAL A 96 0.10 -0.43 -14.12
CA VAL A 96 0.14 -0.64 -12.66
C VAL A 96 -1.06 0.07 -12.01
N ALA A 97 -1.35 1.32 -12.38
CA ALA A 97 -2.51 2.05 -11.87
C ALA A 97 -3.83 1.31 -12.15
N GLN A 98 -3.98 0.73 -13.35
CA GLN A 98 -5.13 -0.10 -13.71
C GLN A 98 -5.22 -1.39 -12.88
N TYR A 99 -4.08 -2.04 -12.61
CA TYR A 99 -4.02 -3.17 -11.67
C TYR A 99 -4.56 -2.77 -10.29
N PHE A 100 -4.07 -1.66 -9.72
CA PHE A 100 -4.53 -1.18 -8.42
C PHE A 100 -6.03 -0.83 -8.42
N GLN A 101 -6.53 -0.14 -9.45
CA GLN A 101 -7.96 0.15 -9.61
C GLN A 101 -8.81 -1.11 -9.63
N ARG A 102 -8.35 -2.16 -10.32
CA ARG A 102 -9.04 -3.45 -10.38
C ARG A 102 -9.05 -4.14 -9.02
N GLU A 103 -7.92 -4.21 -8.33
CA GLU A 103 -7.83 -4.83 -7.00
C GLU A 103 -8.71 -4.10 -5.96
N ILE A 104 -8.70 -2.77 -5.98
CA ILE A 104 -9.58 -1.95 -5.13
C ILE A 104 -11.05 -2.23 -5.45
N SER A 105 -11.41 -2.27 -6.73
CA SER A 105 -12.78 -2.56 -7.17
C SER A 105 -13.23 -3.96 -6.78
N ALA A 106 -12.38 -4.97 -6.97
CA ALA A 106 -12.64 -6.35 -6.56
C ALA A 106 -12.85 -6.44 -5.05
N THR A 107 -12.00 -5.76 -4.27
CA THR A 107 -12.11 -5.71 -2.80
C THR A 107 -13.41 -5.08 -2.35
N LEU A 108 -13.82 -3.97 -2.98
CA LEU A 108 -15.09 -3.29 -2.70
C LEU A 108 -16.31 -4.09 -3.13
N ASN A 109 -16.19 -4.96 -4.13
CA ASN A 109 -17.27 -5.86 -4.55
C ASN A 109 -17.29 -7.17 -3.75
N GLY A 110 -16.25 -7.42 -2.94
CA GLY A 110 -16.14 -8.58 -2.08
C GLY A 110 -16.92 -8.45 -0.77
N ARG A 111 -16.81 -9.49 0.07
CA ARG A 111 -17.54 -9.63 1.34
C ARG A 111 -17.38 -8.45 2.31
N TYR A 112 -16.24 -7.77 2.29
CA TYR A 112 -15.93 -6.64 3.17
C TYR A 112 -16.26 -5.27 2.55
N GLY A 113 -16.81 -5.24 1.34
CA GLY A 113 -17.04 -4.01 0.59
C GLY A 113 -17.94 -3.00 1.32
N ASN A 114 -18.96 -3.48 2.02
CA ASN A 114 -19.88 -2.63 2.78
C ASN A 114 -19.17 -1.93 3.95
N ASP A 115 -18.35 -2.68 4.71
CA ASP A 115 -17.59 -2.15 5.83
C ASP A 115 -16.53 -1.15 5.35
N ILE A 116 -15.82 -1.48 4.26
CA ILE A 116 -14.85 -0.56 3.65
C ILE A 116 -15.53 0.73 3.21
N ARG A 117 -16.68 0.65 2.52
CA ARG A 117 -17.45 1.84 2.13
C ARG A 117 -17.95 2.63 3.34
N ALA A 118 -18.37 1.97 4.42
CA ALA A 118 -18.80 2.65 5.64
C ALA A 118 -17.64 3.41 6.29
N THR A 119 -16.49 2.76 6.48
CA THR A 119 -15.29 3.40 7.02
C THR A 119 -14.84 4.59 6.17
N LEU A 120 -14.85 4.45 4.84
CA LEU A 120 -14.51 5.56 3.93
C LEU A 120 -15.51 6.72 4.00
N ARG A 121 -16.81 6.47 4.22
CA ARG A 121 -17.82 7.54 4.39
C ARG A 121 -17.68 8.29 5.70
N HIS A 122 -17.21 7.62 6.76
CA HIS A 122 -16.96 8.23 8.06
C HIS A 122 -15.58 8.91 8.15
N ALA A 123 -14.78 8.84 7.10
CA ALA A 123 -13.52 9.56 7.02
C ALA A 123 -13.79 11.05 6.80
N GLU A 124 -13.15 11.91 7.60
CA GLU A 124 -13.20 13.35 7.44
C GLU A 124 -12.68 13.74 6.04
N PRO A 125 -13.44 14.53 5.27
CA PRO A 125 -13.08 14.85 3.90
C PRO A 125 -11.87 15.77 3.87
N VAL A 126 -10.75 15.25 3.35
CA VAL A 126 -9.56 16.07 3.05
C VAL A 126 -9.81 16.85 1.77
N LYS A 127 -10.05 18.15 1.89
CA LYS A 127 -10.19 19.06 0.75
C LYS A 127 -8.81 19.52 0.28
N MET A 128 -8.11 18.66 -0.44
CA MET A 128 -6.82 18.96 -1.06
C MET A 128 -6.76 18.33 -2.45
N LYS A 129 -6.27 19.10 -3.44
CA LYS A 129 -5.88 18.53 -4.73
C LYS A 129 -4.54 17.82 -4.56
N VAL A 130 -4.50 16.51 -4.82
CA VAL A 130 -3.27 15.73 -4.73
C VAL A 130 -2.25 16.20 -5.76
N GLN A 131 -1.01 16.43 -5.33
CA GLN A 131 0.11 16.80 -6.18
C GLN A 131 1.38 16.07 -5.74
N ILE A 132 2.23 15.74 -6.70
CA ILE A 132 3.55 15.14 -6.42
C ILE A 132 4.38 16.11 -5.58
N ASN A 133 5.14 15.57 -4.62
CA ASN A 133 6.01 16.30 -3.69
C ASN A 133 5.29 17.24 -2.70
N GLN A 134 3.96 17.36 -2.77
CA GLN A 134 3.19 18.14 -1.81
C GLN A 134 3.22 17.46 -0.43
N SER A 135 3.30 18.28 0.63
CA SER A 135 3.16 17.78 1.99
C SER A 135 1.76 17.21 2.22
N TYR A 136 1.68 16.04 2.86
CA TYR A 136 0.40 15.51 3.27
C TYR A 136 -0.08 16.27 4.54
N PRO A 137 -1.38 16.63 4.65
CA PRO A 137 -1.89 17.37 5.80
C PRO A 137 -1.60 16.67 7.14
N GLU A 138 -1.01 17.39 8.08
CA GLU A 138 -0.70 16.87 9.43
C GLU A 138 -1.93 16.91 10.36
N ASN A 139 -2.87 17.82 10.11
CA ASN A 139 -3.97 18.17 11.01
C ASN A 139 -5.29 17.46 10.67
N VAL A 140 -5.29 16.61 9.64
CA VAL A 140 -6.44 15.75 9.37
C VAL A 140 -6.25 14.52 10.24
N PRO A 141 -7.26 14.10 11.03
CA PRO A 141 -7.22 12.83 11.72
C PRO A 141 -6.67 11.77 10.75
N LEU A 142 -5.66 11.00 11.17
CA LEU A 142 -5.03 9.95 10.38
C LEU A 142 -5.99 8.77 10.14
N GLN A 143 -7.29 9.02 9.97
CA GLN A 143 -8.31 8.04 9.72
C GLN A 143 -7.83 7.13 8.61
N SER A 144 -7.68 5.89 9.04
CA SER A 144 -6.88 4.90 8.39
C SER A 144 -7.54 4.50 7.08
N THR A 145 -6.75 4.38 6.01
CA THR A 145 -7.16 3.54 4.89
C THR A 145 -7.64 2.20 5.47
N PRO A 146 -8.87 1.74 5.18
CA PRO A 146 -9.41 0.56 5.83
C PRO A 146 -8.42 -0.60 5.72
N PRO A 147 -7.99 -1.25 6.83
CA PRO A 147 -6.96 -2.29 6.78
C PRO A 147 -7.31 -3.41 5.80
N THR A 148 -8.61 -3.75 5.72
CA THR A 148 -9.14 -4.74 4.78
C THR A 148 -8.96 -4.35 3.31
N LEU A 149 -8.88 -3.06 2.99
CA LEU A 149 -8.50 -2.59 1.66
C LEU A 149 -7.00 -2.80 1.39
N LEU A 150 -6.16 -2.57 2.40
CA LEU A 150 -4.70 -2.71 2.30
C LEU A 150 -4.26 -4.17 2.12
N LEU A 151 -4.99 -5.13 2.69
CA LEU A 151 -4.66 -6.57 2.61
C LEU A 151 -4.58 -7.11 1.18
N ASN A 152 -5.25 -6.47 0.22
CA ASN A 152 -5.27 -6.92 -1.17
C ASN A 152 -4.34 -6.10 -2.08
N LEU A 153 -3.62 -5.12 -1.53
CA LEU A 153 -2.65 -4.32 -2.27
C LEU A 153 -1.24 -4.88 -2.12
N PRO A 154 -0.35 -4.65 -3.11
CA PRO A 154 1.07 -4.98 -2.97
C PRO A 154 1.67 -4.34 -1.72
N GLU A 155 2.37 -5.13 -0.91
CA GLU A 155 3.04 -4.67 0.30
C GLU A 155 4.02 -3.52 0.02
N LEU A 156 4.11 -2.60 0.98
CA LEU A 156 5.03 -1.46 0.96
C LEU A 156 6.14 -1.62 2.00
N PRO A 157 7.35 -1.09 1.71
CA PRO A 157 8.35 -0.83 2.74
C PRO A 157 7.79 0.07 3.86
N LYS A 158 8.30 -0.08 5.09
CA LYS A 158 7.76 0.60 6.29
C LYS A 158 7.70 2.13 6.20
N SER A 159 8.56 2.75 5.39
CA SER A 159 8.62 4.20 5.18
C SER A 159 7.57 4.71 4.16
N LEU A 160 6.79 3.82 3.57
CA LEU A 160 5.77 4.14 2.57
C LEU A 160 4.39 3.64 3.01
N GLU A 161 3.36 4.42 2.68
CA GLU A 161 1.99 4.13 3.05
C GLU A 161 1.01 4.41 1.91
N TYR A 162 -0.03 3.59 1.81
CA TYR A 162 -1.20 3.89 0.99
C TYR A 162 -2.21 4.73 1.78
N ARG A 163 -2.65 5.83 1.17
CA ARG A 163 -3.70 6.71 1.71
C ARG A 163 -4.82 6.87 0.68
N ILE A 164 -6.04 7.04 1.16
CA ILE A 164 -7.18 7.41 0.32
C ILE A 164 -7.48 8.89 0.56
N LEU A 165 -7.38 9.70 -0.51
CA LEU A 165 -7.76 11.11 -0.50
C LEU A 165 -8.91 11.31 -1.47
N GLY A 166 -10.13 11.52 -0.95
CA GLY A 166 -11.34 11.54 -1.75
C GLY A 166 -11.53 10.20 -2.46
N ARG A 167 -11.23 10.15 -3.75
CA ARG A 167 -11.29 8.94 -4.58
C ARG A 167 -9.93 8.44 -5.05
N ASP A 168 -8.87 9.13 -4.70
CA ASP A 168 -7.53 8.86 -5.19
C ASP A 168 -6.78 7.96 -4.21
N LEU A 169 -6.00 7.03 -4.75
CA LEU A 169 -5.03 6.27 -3.98
C LEU A 169 -3.70 7.03 -4.01
N VAL A 170 -3.18 7.37 -2.85
CA VAL A 170 -1.95 8.14 -2.68
C VAL A 170 -0.88 7.24 -2.09
N LEU A 171 0.31 7.25 -2.69
CA LEU A 171 1.52 6.70 -2.10
C LEU A 171 2.25 7.84 -1.37
N ARG A 172 2.32 7.73 -0.04
CA ARG A 172 2.95 8.71 0.83
C ARG A 172 4.26 8.16 1.40
N ASP A 173 5.28 9.00 1.46
CA ASP A 173 6.45 8.77 2.32
C ASP A 173 6.13 9.29 3.72
N SER A 174 6.07 8.39 4.69
CA SER A 174 5.68 8.72 6.06
C SER A 174 6.78 9.49 6.80
N ASP A 175 8.04 9.21 6.50
CA ASP A 175 9.20 9.85 7.11
C ASP A 175 9.39 11.29 6.59
N ALA A 176 9.20 11.50 5.29
CA ALA A 176 9.29 12.81 4.63
C ALA A 176 7.98 13.61 4.66
N ASN A 177 6.85 12.96 4.98
CA ASN A 177 5.51 13.53 4.87
C ASN A 177 5.19 14.12 3.47
N ILE A 178 5.55 13.42 2.40
CA ILE A 178 5.29 13.87 1.01
C ILE A 178 4.49 12.85 0.21
N VAL A 179 3.72 13.35 -0.75
CA VAL A 179 3.11 12.53 -1.80
C VAL A 179 4.19 12.13 -2.81
N VAL A 180 4.45 10.83 -2.92
CA VAL A 180 5.43 10.27 -3.84
C VAL A 180 4.82 10.06 -5.22
N ASP A 181 3.63 9.45 -5.27
CA ASP A 181 2.84 9.24 -6.48
C ASP A 181 1.37 9.01 -6.12
N TYR A 182 0.46 9.01 -7.09
CA TYR A 182 -0.94 8.72 -6.87
C TYR A 182 -1.65 8.15 -8.10
N VAL A 183 -2.72 7.41 -7.83
CA VAL A 183 -3.68 6.90 -8.82
C VAL A 183 -4.98 7.69 -8.69
N PRO A 184 -5.32 8.54 -9.68
CA PRO A 184 -6.59 9.25 -9.67
C PRO A 184 -7.76 8.27 -9.85
N ASN A 185 -8.89 8.56 -9.21
CA ASN A 185 -10.11 7.75 -9.30
C ASN A 185 -9.90 6.26 -8.98
N ALA A 186 -9.00 5.97 -8.03
CA ALA A 186 -8.74 4.60 -7.57
C ALA A 186 -9.99 3.94 -6.96
N LEU A 187 -10.82 4.72 -6.27
CA LEU A 187 -12.13 4.26 -5.83
C LEU A 187 -13.16 4.39 -6.98
N PRO A 188 -13.96 3.33 -7.22
CA PRO A 188 -15.04 3.38 -8.19
C PRO A 188 -16.03 4.48 -7.82
N GLY A 189 -16.63 5.10 -8.83
CA GLY A 189 -17.67 6.09 -8.60
C GLY A 189 -18.86 5.43 -7.93
N SER A 190 -19.58 6.17 -7.08
CA SER A 190 -20.94 5.78 -6.73
C SER A 190 -21.72 5.69 -8.04
N LYS A 191 -22.13 4.48 -8.45
CA LYS A 191 -23.27 4.38 -9.36
C LYS A 191 -24.42 5.08 -8.62
N GLN A 192 -24.95 6.13 -9.23
CA GLN A 192 -26.23 6.71 -8.81
C GLN A 192 -27.32 5.65 -8.92
#